data_AF-A0A3D5G7K1-F1
#
_entry.id   AF-A0A3D5G7K1-F1
#
_cell.length_a   1.000
_cell.length_b   1.000
_cell.length_c   1.000
_cell.angle_alpha   90.00
_cell.angle_beta   90.00
_cell.angle_gamma   90.00
#
_symmetry.space_group_name_H-M   'P 1'
#
loop_
_entity.id
_entity.type
_entity.pdbx_description
1 polymer ?
#
loop_
_entity_poly.entity_id
_entity_poly.type
_entity_poly.pdbx_seq_one_letter_code
_entity_poly.pdbx_strand_id
1 'polypeptide(L)' 'GRQEGRQAEACALIVRQLTRRLRQEISEEMRSRLANLPLLVLEDLSEALLDFATMADLEAWLEVQQSER' A
#
# COMPACT_ATOMS: atom_id res chain seq x y z
N GLY A 1 7.30 -19.28 -3.09
CA GLY A 1 6.22 -19.96 -3.83
C GLY A 1 4.86 -19.34 -3.56
N ARG A 2 4.11 -19.81 -2.55
CA ARG A 2 2.72 -19.36 -2.30
C ARG A 2 2.58 -18.03 -1.56
N GLN A 3 3.49 -17.72 -0.63
CA GLN A 3 3.41 -16.46 0.14
C GLN A 3 3.82 -15.25 -0.70
N GLU A 4 4.91 -15.36 -1.47
CA GLU A 4 5.36 -14.32 -2.40
C GLU A 4 4.30 -13.99 -3.47
N GLY A 5 3.58 -15.00 -3.98
CA GLY A 5 2.48 -14.79 -4.93
C GLY A 5 1.34 -13.99 -4.32
N ARG A 6 0.94 -14.29 -3.06
CA ARG A 6 -0.10 -13.53 -2.36
C ARG A 6 0.33 -12.09 -2.05
N GLN A 7 1.59 -11.88 -1.69
CA GLN A 7 2.12 -10.53 -1.44
C GLN A 7 2.15 -9.70 -2.73
N ALA A 8 2.61 -10.27 -3.84
CA ALA A 8 2.60 -9.60 -5.14
C ALA A 8 1.18 -9.25 -5.60
N GLU A 9 0.23 -10.17 -5.42
CA GLU A 9 -1.19 -9.94 -5.74
C GLU A 9 -1.80 -8.84 -4.86
N ALA A 10 -1.59 -8.90 -3.54
CA ALA A 10 -2.09 -7.89 -2.60
C ALA A 10 -1.53 -6.50 -2.94
N CYS A 11 -0.22 -6.39 -3.20
CA CYS A 11 0.41 -5.14 -3.60
C CYS A 11 -0.18 -4.61 -4.93
N ALA A 12 -0.34 -5.45 -5.95
CA ALA A 12 -0.92 -5.04 -7.23
C ALA A 12 -2.36 -4.52 -7.08
N LEU A 13 -3.15 -5.15 -6.20
CA LEU A 13 -4.50 -4.71 -5.88
C LEU A 13 -4.48 -3.34 -5.19
N ILE A 14 -3.65 -3.17 -4.15
CA ILE A 14 -3.53 -1.91 -3.41
C ILE A 14 -3.12 -0.76 -4.32
N VAL A 15 -2.11 -0.96 -5.16
CA VAL A 15 -1.66 0.06 -6.14
C VAL A 15 -2.82 0.47 -7.05
N ARG A 16 -3.59 -0.48 -7.56
CA ARG A 16 -4.76 -0.18 -8.41
C ARG A 16 -5.84 0.60 -7.65
N GLN A 17 -6.09 0.26 -6.38
CA GLN A 17 -7.08 0.94 -5.55
C GLN A 17 -6.64 2.37 -5.24
N LEU A 18 -5.38 2.58 -4.89
CA LEU A 18 -4.79 3.90 -4.66
C LEU A 18 -4.88 4.78 -5.90
N THR A 19 -4.50 4.27 -7.08
CA THR A 19 -4.62 5.02 -8.36
C THR A 19 -6.07 5.48 -8.61
N ARG A 20 -7.05 4.63 -8.31
CA ARG A 20 -8.48 4.95 -8.50
C ARG A 20 -9.00 5.95 -7.48
N ARG A 21 -8.63 5.79 -6.21
CA ARG A 21 -9.08 6.66 -5.10
C ARG A 21 -8.44 8.04 -5.18
N LEU A 22 -7.12 8.08 -5.31
CA LEU A 22 -6.35 9.31 -5.31
C LEU A 22 -6.35 10.03 -6.67
N ARG A 23 -6.93 9.39 -7.71
CA ARG A 23 -7.03 9.91 -9.09
C ARG A 23 -5.68 10.36 -9.67
N GLN A 24 -4.60 9.72 -9.23
CA GLN A 24 -3.23 10.03 -9.62
C GLN A 24 -2.44 8.74 -9.82
N GLU A 25 -1.40 8.80 -10.64
CA GLU A 25 -0.51 7.67 -10.81
C GLU A 25 0.38 7.49 -9.58
N ILE A 26 0.50 6.24 -9.12
CA ILE A 26 1.43 5.89 -8.06
C ILE A 26 2.84 5.76 -8.66
N SER A 27 3.79 6.52 -8.11
CA SER A 27 5.19 6.53 -8.54
C SER A 27 5.84 5.15 -8.37
N GLU A 28 6.88 4.89 -9.16
CA GLU A 28 7.62 3.61 -9.09
C GLU A 28 8.28 3.40 -7.72
N GLU A 29 8.77 4.48 -7.10
CA GLU A 29 9.33 4.44 -5.75
C GLU A 29 8.29 3.97 -4.73
N MET A 30 7.08 4.53 -4.78
CA MET A 30 6.00 4.14 -3.89
C MET A 30 5.55 2.69 -4.14
N ARG A 31 5.48 2.26 -5.40
CA ARG A 31 5.18 0.85 -5.76
C ARG A 31 6.22 -0.11 -5.19
N SER A 32 7.51 0.24 -5.29
CA SER A 32 8.60 -0.56 -4.73
C SER A 32 8.52 -0.63 -3.20
N ARG A 33 8.22 0.49 -2.54
CA ARG A 33 8.00 0.53 -1.09
C ARG A 33 6.85 -0.38 -0.67
N LEU A 34 5.71 -0.32 -1.37
CA LEU A 34 4.56 -1.20 -1.12
C LEU A 34 4.89 -2.67 -1.36
N ALA A 35 5.64 -3.00 -2.42
CA ALA A 35 6.02 -4.38 -2.71
C ALA A 35 6.90 -5.01 -1.61
N ASN A 36 7.66 -4.21 -0.89
CA ASN A 36 8.50 -4.65 0.22
C ASN A 36 7.75 -4.76 1.57
N LEU A 37 6.48 -4.34 1.63
CA LEU A 37 5.67 -4.51 2.85
C LEU A 37 5.29 -5.98 3.04
N PRO A 38 5.39 -6.51 4.27
CA PRO A 38 4.82 -7.80 4.64
C PRO A 38 3.32 -7.89 4.35
N LEU A 39 2.87 -9.10 4.01
CA LEU A 39 1.48 -9.37 3.66
C LEU A 39 0.47 -8.84 4.70
N LEU A 40 0.75 -9.00 5.99
CA LEU A 40 -0.13 -8.51 7.06
C LEU A 40 -0.33 -6.98 6.98
N VAL A 41 0.74 -6.22 6.72
CA VAL A 41 0.66 -4.76 6.59
C VAL A 41 -0.04 -4.35 5.30
N LEU A 42 0.07 -5.15 4.24
CA LEU A 42 -0.73 -4.93 3.03
C LEU A 42 -2.22 -5.18 3.29
N GLU A 43 -2.57 -6.18 4.11
CA GLU A 43 -3.96 -6.43 4.52
C GLU A 43 -4.50 -5.25 5.34
N ASP A 44 -3.75 -4.75 6.33
CA ASP A 44 -4.13 -3.56 7.12
C ASP A 44 -4.27 -2.30 6.25
N LEU A 45 -3.35 -2.11 5.29
CA LEU A 45 -3.42 -1.02 4.32
C LEU A 45 -4.69 -1.08 3.47
N SER A 46 -5.22 -2.28 3.19
CA SER A 46 -6.44 -2.42 2.38
C SER A 46 -7.69 -1.88 3.10
N GLU A 47 -7.69 -1.85 4.43
CA GLU A 47 -8.74 -1.24 5.24
C GLU A 47 -8.50 0.27 5.39
N ALA A 48 -7.30 0.69 5.79
CA ALA A 48 -6.95 2.10 5.98
C ALA A 48 -7.08 2.95 4.70
N LEU A 49 -6.81 2.34 3.55
CA LEU A 49 -7.09 2.84 2.20
C LEU A 49 -8.47 3.51 2.09
N LEU A 50 -9.46 2.99 2.83
CA LEU A 50 -10.84 3.45 2.75
C LEU A 50 -11.03 4.88 3.23
N ASP A 51 -10.14 5.37 4.09
CA ASP A 51 -10.16 6.70 4.68
C ASP A 51 -9.25 7.69 3.94
N PHE A 52 -8.41 7.24 3.01
CA PHE A 52 -7.48 8.11 2.30
C PHE A 52 -8.19 8.99 1.26
N ALA A 53 -7.87 10.28 1.29
CA ALA A 53 -8.30 11.27 0.30
C ALA A 53 -7.14 11.77 -0.56
N THR A 54 -5.90 11.69 -0.06
CA THR A 54 -4.71 12.27 -0.67
C THR A 54 -3.51 11.32 -0.59
N MET A 55 -2.46 11.63 -1.34
CA MET A 55 -1.18 10.91 -1.22
C MET A 55 -0.54 11.11 0.16
N ALA A 56 -0.74 12.28 0.78
CA ALA A 56 -0.21 12.57 2.11
C ALA A 56 -0.80 11.65 3.19
N ASP A 57 -2.06 11.22 3.05
CA ASP A 57 -2.68 10.26 3.98
C ASP A 57 -1.96 8.90 3.94
N LEU A 58 -1.61 8.44 2.72
CA LEU A 58 -0.83 7.21 2.54
C LEU A 58 0.59 7.35 3.11
N GLU A 59 1.26 8.47 2.85
CA GLU A 59 2.62 8.73 3.35
C GLU A 59 2.67 8.74 4.88
N ALA A 60 1.72 9.45 5.51
CA ALA A 60 1.60 9.52 6.95
C ALA A 60 1.31 8.14 7.56
N TRP A 61 0.40 7.37 6.96
CA TRP A 61 0.10 6.01 7.42
C TRP A 61 1.34 5.11 7.34
N LEU A 62 2.09 5.16 6.24
CA LEU A 62 3.31 4.37 6.09
C LEU A 62 4.42 4.80 7.06
N GLU A 63 4.49 6.07 7.46
CA GLU A 63 5.44 6.57 8.47
C GLU A 63 5.13 5.99 9.86
N VAL A 64 3.84 5.96 10.25
CA VAL A 64 3.38 5.33 11.50
C VAL A 64 3.73 3.83 11.49
N GLN A 65 3.42 3.12 10.42
CA GLN A 65 3.69 1.67 10.30
C GLN A 65 5.18 1.31 10.34
N GLN A 66 6.07 2.21 9.94
CA GLN A 66 7.52 2.01 10.06
C GLN A 66 8.07 2.37 11.45
N SER A 67 7.35 3.19 12.20
CA SER A 67 7.72 3.58 13.57
C SER A 67 7.29 2.53 14.59
N GLU A 68 6.25 1.75 14.31
CA GLU A 68 5.78 0.63 15.15
C GLU A 68 6.48 -0.71 14.85
N ARG A 69 7.52 -0.69 14.00
CA ARG A 69 8.31 -1.85 13.56
C ARG A 69 9.54 -2.11 14.43
#